data_AF-A0A2N6FSI0-F1
#
_entry.id   AF-A0A2N6FSI0-F1
#
_cell.length_a   1.000
_cell.length_b   1.000
_cell.length_c   1.000
_cell.angle_alpha   90.00
_cell.angle_beta   90.00
_cell.angle_gamma   90.00
#
_symmetry.space_group_name_H-M   'P 1'
#
loop_
_entity.id
_entity.type
_entity.pdbx_description
1 polymer ?
#
loop_
_entity_poly.entity_id
_entity_poly.type
_entity_poly.pdbx_seq_one_letter_code
_entity_poly.pdbx_strand_id
1 'polypeptide(L)'
;MPKVTVKVIFVAVLFVILCSVEARHAFADSSVNPPYAAVTAPPKYNGITTLFADAGARTCLGRMNQITNYLSQGAQAGAYAFIPPNETNLRLLSTSVEARTANDVFYASATAAPTPNGACGALYETVDYWPAACQEVATKAYPQLRPERFIQQVIQVLDGGDTLKIFLMPAGQNGCVAIKKEVLY
;
A
#
# COMPACT_ATOMS: atom_id res chain seq x y z
N MET A 1 15.39 -38.44 -41.15
CA MET A 1 13.97 -38.83 -41.20
C MET A 1 13.17 -37.84 -40.35
N PRO A 2 11.94 -37.45 -40.72
CA PRO A 2 11.52 -36.64 -41.87
C PRO A 2 11.11 -35.20 -41.48
N LYS A 3 10.96 -34.36 -42.52
CA LYS A 3 10.62 -32.93 -42.53
C LYS A 3 9.17 -32.68 -42.09
N VAL A 4 8.93 -31.63 -41.30
CA VAL A 4 7.58 -31.13 -41.02
C VAL A 4 7.24 -30.01 -42.01
N THR A 5 6.18 -30.24 -42.78
CA THR A 5 5.71 -29.45 -43.91
C THR A 5 4.73 -28.37 -43.43
N VAL A 6 5.02 -27.12 -43.78
CA VAL A 6 4.11 -25.96 -43.65
C VAL A 6 2.97 -26.10 -44.67
N LYS A 7 1.71 -25.97 -44.22
CA LYS A 7 0.55 -25.77 -45.10
C LYS A 7 -0.07 -24.40 -44.80
N VAL A 8 0.17 -23.48 -45.73
CA VAL A 8 -0.56 -22.22 -45.88
C VAL A 8 -1.94 -22.54 -46.47
N ILE A 9 -3.01 -22.10 -45.82
CA ILE A 9 -4.35 -22.14 -46.40
C ILE A 9 -4.82 -20.69 -46.54
N PHE A 10 -4.79 -20.21 -47.77
CA PHE A 10 -5.50 -19.03 -48.25
C PHE A 10 -6.88 -19.50 -48.71
N VAL A 11 -7.95 -19.02 -48.08
CA VAL A 11 -9.29 -19.06 -48.69
C VAL A 11 -9.92 -17.68 -48.49
N ALA A 12 -9.89 -16.91 -49.56
CA ALA A 12 -10.71 -15.74 -49.75
C ALA A 12 -12.10 -16.20 -50.22
N VAL A 13 -13.16 -15.82 -49.52
CA VAL A 13 -14.51 -15.77 -50.11
C VAL A 13 -15.16 -14.46 -49.72
N LEU A 14 -15.22 -13.60 -50.72
CA LEU A 14 -16.01 -12.38 -50.80
C LEU A 14 -17.47 -12.79 -51.05
N PHE A 15 -18.41 -12.40 -50.19
CA PHE A 15 -19.84 -12.41 -50.57
C PHE A 15 -20.52 -11.15 -50.02
N VAL A 16 -20.79 -10.24 -50.95
CA VAL A 16 -21.62 -9.05 -50.81
C VAL A 16 -23.08 -9.49 -50.98
N ILE A 17 -23.95 -9.24 -50.00
CA ILE A 17 -25.40 -9.10 -50.25
C ILE A 17 -25.95 -7.98 -49.35
N LEU A 18 -26.44 -6.92 -50.02
CA LEU A 18 -27.34 -5.92 -49.49
C LEU A 18 -28.72 -6.55 -49.21
N CYS A 19 -29.31 -6.24 -48.06
CA CYS A 19 -30.76 -6.15 -47.91
C CYS A 19 -31.10 -4.95 -47.01
N SER A 20 -31.88 -4.04 -47.58
CA SER A 20 -32.41 -2.82 -46.99
C SER A 20 -33.57 -3.10 -46.04
N VAL A 21 -33.71 -2.28 -44.99
CA VAL A 21 -34.93 -1.53 -44.57
C VAL A 21 -36.18 -2.41 -44.29
N GLU A 22 -36.80 -2.44 -43.10
CA GLU A 22 -37.36 -1.34 -42.32
C GLU A 22 -37.87 -1.93 -40.98
N ALA A 23 -37.42 -1.42 -39.83
CA ALA A 23 -38.05 -1.74 -38.55
C ALA A 23 -38.46 -0.43 -37.87
N ARG A 24 -39.74 -0.08 -38.06
CA ARG A 24 -40.41 0.98 -37.31
C ARG A 24 -40.37 0.64 -35.83
N HIS A 25 -39.45 1.24 -35.09
CA HIS A 25 -39.53 1.27 -33.63
C HIS A 25 -40.22 2.57 -33.23
N ALA A 26 -41.38 2.40 -32.60
CA ALA A 26 -42.08 3.46 -31.91
C ALA A 26 -41.13 4.14 -30.93
N PHE A 27 -41.04 5.47 -31.00
CA PHE A 27 -40.44 6.28 -29.94
C PHE A 27 -41.37 6.22 -28.74
N ALA A 28 -41.17 5.22 -27.88
CA ALA A 28 -41.64 5.28 -26.51
C ALA A 28 -40.74 6.28 -25.77
N ASP A 29 -41.35 7.35 -25.28
CA ASP A 29 -40.71 8.35 -24.45
C ASP A 29 -40.29 7.70 -23.11
N SER A 30 -39.09 7.15 -23.10
CA SER A 30 -38.43 6.62 -21.91
C SER A 30 -37.50 7.69 -21.37
N SER A 31 -38.08 8.67 -20.68
CA SER A 31 -37.36 9.45 -19.67
C SER A 31 -37.07 8.54 -18.45
N VAL A 32 -36.31 7.47 -18.69
CA VAL A 32 -35.66 6.71 -17.63
C VAL A 32 -34.51 7.58 -17.16
N ASN A 33 -34.78 8.41 -16.15
CA ASN A 33 -33.73 8.95 -15.31
C ASN A 33 -32.89 7.74 -14.85
N PRO A 34 -31.61 7.63 -15.24
CA PRO A 34 -30.77 6.59 -14.67
C PRO A 34 -30.80 6.79 -13.14
N PRO A 35 -30.94 5.72 -12.35
CA PRO A 35 -30.88 5.86 -10.90
C PRO A 35 -29.56 6.53 -10.57
N TYR A 36 -29.64 7.76 -10.06
CA TYR A 36 -28.49 8.48 -9.56
C TYR A 36 -27.86 7.57 -8.51
N ALA A 37 -26.74 6.94 -8.84
CA ALA A 37 -26.03 6.07 -7.91
C ALA A 37 -25.83 6.88 -6.63
N ALA A 38 -26.35 6.37 -5.52
CA ALA A 38 -26.25 7.04 -4.24
C ALA A 38 -24.78 7.41 -4.01
N VAL A 39 -24.50 8.71 -3.88
CA VAL A 39 -23.16 9.20 -3.56
C VAL A 39 -22.80 8.56 -2.23
N THR A 40 -21.87 7.60 -2.25
CA THR A 40 -21.37 6.97 -1.04
C THR A 40 -20.79 8.06 -0.15
N ALA A 41 -21.15 8.02 1.14
CA ALA A 41 -20.60 8.96 2.11
C ALA A 41 -19.06 8.97 2.01
N PRO A 42 -18.41 10.13 2.11
CA PRO A 42 -16.95 10.20 2.01
C PRO A 42 -16.31 9.25 3.02
N PRO A 43 -15.15 8.65 2.68
CA PRO A 43 -14.47 7.71 3.56
C PRO A 43 -14.22 8.38 4.93
N LYS A 44 -14.60 7.70 6.01
CA LYS A 44 -14.26 8.16 7.35
C LYS A 44 -12.76 7.96 7.57
N TYR A 45 -12.02 9.06 7.60
CA TYR A 45 -10.59 9.07 7.93
C TYR A 45 -10.36 8.99 9.43
N ASN A 46 -9.27 8.34 9.84
CA ASN A 46 -8.82 8.39 11.23
C ASN A 46 -8.16 9.74 11.55
N GLY A 47 -7.96 10.03 12.85
CA GLY A 47 -7.45 11.33 13.29
C GLY A 47 -6.10 11.71 12.67
N ILE A 48 -5.21 10.74 12.45
CA ILE A 48 -3.90 10.97 11.83
C ILE A 48 -4.06 11.35 10.35
N THR A 49 -4.95 10.65 9.64
CA THR A 49 -5.21 10.91 8.23
C THR A 49 -5.89 12.25 8.00
N THR A 50 -6.74 12.69 8.93
CA THR A 50 -7.38 14.00 8.88
C THR A 50 -6.35 15.14 8.82
N LEU A 51 -5.17 15.01 9.46
CA LEU A 51 -4.08 15.99 9.35
C LEU A 51 -3.67 16.27 7.90
N PHE A 52 -3.60 15.21 7.08
CA PHE A 52 -3.27 15.33 5.66
C PHE A 52 -4.45 15.83 4.84
N ALA A 53 -5.66 15.37 5.15
CA ALA A 53 -6.88 15.79 4.47
C ALA A 53 -7.10 17.30 4.59
N ASP A 54 -6.92 17.83 5.81
CA ASP A 54 -7.07 19.24 6.15
C ASP A 54 -6.02 20.11 5.43
N ALA A 55 -4.83 19.55 5.19
CA ALA A 55 -3.78 20.20 4.42
C ALA A 55 -3.91 20.03 2.88
N GLY A 56 -5.07 19.56 2.40
CA GLY A 56 -5.37 19.48 0.97
C GLY A 56 -4.83 18.23 0.26
N ALA A 57 -4.29 17.24 0.98
CA ALA A 57 -3.89 15.98 0.38
C ALA A 57 -5.13 15.19 -0.06
N ARG A 58 -5.05 14.57 -1.24
CA ARG A 58 -6.10 13.76 -1.87
C ARG A 58 -5.53 12.50 -2.46
N THR A 59 -4.43 12.59 -3.24
CA THR A 59 -3.89 11.47 -4.02
C THR A 59 -3.57 10.25 -3.16
N CYS A 60 -2.80 10.43 -2.08
CA CYS A 60 -2.37 9.32 -1.22
C CYS A 60 -3.18 9.16 0.06
N LEU A 61 -4.30 9.87 0.19
CA LEU A 61 -5.04 9.93 1.45
C LEU A 61 -5.64 8.57 1.83
N GLY A 62 -6.14 7.80 0.86
CA GLY A 62 -6.64 6.44 1.10
C GLY A 62 -5.54 5.49 1.59
N ARG A 63 -4.35 5.57 1.00
CA ARG A 63 -3.19 4.75 1.40
C ARG A 63 -2.70 5.14 2.80
N MET A 64 -2.62 6.43 3.10
CA MET A 64 -2.29 6.91 4.45
C MET A 64 -3.31 6.39 5.47
N ASN A 65 -4.62 6.48 5.18
CA ASN A 65 -5.66 5.95 6.06
C ASN A 65 -5.49 4.46 6.36
N GLN A 66 -5.23 3.65 5.34
CA GLN A 66 -4.99 2.22 5.50
C GLN A 66 -3.84 1.97 6.47
N ILE A 67 -2.68 2.60 6.23
CA ILE A 67 -1.47 2.38 7.04
C ILE A 67 -1.66 2.92 8.45
N THR A 68 -2.18 4.13 8.62
CA THR A 68 -2.32 4.72 9.94
C THR A 68 -3.36 3.97 10.78
N ASN A 69 -4.39 3.38 10.17
CA ASN A 69 -5.31 2.51 10.90
C ASN A 69 -4.63 1.23 11.38
N TYR A 70 -3.77 0.63 10.54
CA TYR A 70 -2.97 -0.53 10.93
C TYR A 70 -2.02 -0.19 12.07
N LEU A 71 -1.26 0.91 11.96
CA LEU A 71 -0.29 1.33 12.95
C LEU A 71 -0.91 1.74 14.30
N SER A 72 -2.15 2.25 14.29
CA SER A 72 -2.85 2.67 15.51
C SER A 72 -3.87 1.65 16.02
N GLN A 73 -3.96 0.46 15.44
CA GLN A 73 -5.01 -0.49 15.79
C GLN A 73 -4.89 -0.95 17.25
N GLY A 74 -5.94 -0.73 18.04
CA GLY A 74 -5.97 -1.12 19.45
C GLY A 74 -5.05 -0.28 20.37
N ALA A 75 -4.49 0.81 19.85
CA ALA A 75 -3.59 1.70 20.58
C ALA A 75 -4.17 3.12 20.68
N GLN A 76 -3.81 3.84 21.74
CA GLN A 76 -3.92 5.30 21.74
C GLN A 76 -2.74 5.85 20.93
N ALA A 77 -3.02 6.63 19.89
CA ALA A 77 -1.99 7.10 18.98
C ALA A 77 -2.02 8.63 18.83
N GLY A 78 -0.83 9.23 18.85
CA GLY A 78 -0.57 10.60 18.48
C GLY A 78 0.35 10.64 17.26
N ALA A 79 0.29 11.70 16.46
CA ALA A 79 1.09 11.79 15.26
C ALA A 79 1.60 13.20 14.98
N TYR A 80 2.75 13.26 14.30
CA TYR A 80 3.32 14.45 13.73
C TYR A 80 3.42 14.29 12.21
N ALA A 81 2.69 15.14 11.48
CA ALA A 81 2.63 15.08 10.03
C ALA A 81 3.69 15.98 9.37
N PHE A 82 4.42 15.42 8.42
CA PHE A 82 5.32 16.11 7.51
C PHE A 82 4.60 16.29 6.18
N ILE A 83 4.14 17.52 5.95
CA ILE A 83 3.35 17.88 4.77
C ILE A 83 4.13 18.90 3.95
N PRO A 84 4.34 18.68 2.65
CA PRO A 84 5.01 19.64 1.80
C PRO A 84 4.17 20.93 1.70
N PRO A 85 4.80 22.12 1.73
CA PRO A 85 4.06 23.39 1.76
C PRO A 85 3.35 23.71 0.45
N ASN A 86 3.77 23.09 -0.66
CA ASN A 86 3.21 23.29 -2.00
C ASN A 86 3.09 21.93 -2.70
N GLU A 87 2.18 21.82 -3.67
CA GLU A 87 2.02 20.64 -4.52
C GLU A 87 1.80 19.33 -3.73
N THR A 88 1.03 19.38 -2.65
CA THR A 88 0.78 18.26 -1.72
C THR A 88 0.36 16.96 -2.41
N ASN A 89 -0.33 17.05 -3.54
CA ASN A 89 -0.83 15.92 -4.30
C ASN A 89 0.18 15.31 -5.28
N LEU A 90 1.35 15.92 -5.43
CA LEU A 90 2.46 15.49 -6.32
C LEU A 90 3.74 15.16 -5.53
N ARG A 91 3.70 15.31 -4.21
CA ARG A 91 4.85 15.17 -3.32
C ARG A 91 4.60 14.13 -2.24
N LEU A 92 5.67 13.76 -1.57
CA LEU A 92 5.66 12.78 -0.50
C LEU A 92 4.97 13.35 0.76
N LEU A 93 4.10 12.55 1.35
CA LEU A 93 3.50 12.76 2.66
C LEU A 93 4.17 11.81 3.64
N SER A 94 4.46 12.27 4.85
CA SER A 94 5.04 11.41 5.89
C SER A 94 4.45 11.74 7.26
N THR A 95 4.39 10.76 8.15
CA THR A 95 3.99 10.92 9.54
C THR A 95 4.88 10.11 10.46
N SER A 96 5.20 10.68 11.61
CA SER A 96 5.72 9.97 12.78
C SER A 96 4.57 9.73 13.75
N VAL A 97 4.46 8.52 14.28
CA VAL A 97 3.38 8.08 15.17
C VAL A 97 3.98 7.56 16.46
N GLU A 98 3.53 8.11 17.59
CA GLU A 98 3.64 7.45 18.88
C GLU A 98 2.35 6.67 19.11
N ALA A 99 2.46 5.37 19.37
CA ALA A 99 1.32 4.54 19.71
C ALA A 99 1.57 3.84 21.06
N ARG A 100 0.53 3.81 21.88
CA ARG A 100 0.55 3.27 23.24
C ARG A 100 -0.54 2.22 23.41
N THR A 101 -0.13 1.04 23.86
CA THR A 101 -1.04 -0.01 24.34
C THR A 101 -1.08 0.01 25.87
N ALA A 102 -1.74 -0.97 26.49
CA ALA A 102 -1.70 -1.12 27.95
C ALA A 102 -0.29 -1.41 28.50
N ASN A 103 0.57 -2.06 27.69
CA ASN A 103 1.84 -2.61 28.14
C ASN A 103 3.06 -1.97 27.49
N ASP A 104 2.89 -1.36 26.32
CA ASP A 104 4.00 -0.90 25.48
C ASP A 104 3.75 0.48 24.88
N VAL A 105 4.86 1.16 24.59
CA VAL A 105 4.90 2.35 23.73
C VAL A 105 5.84 2.03 22.58
N PHE A 106 5.37 2.25 21.35
CA PHE A 106 6.17 2.04 20.17
C PHE A 106 6.13 3.25 19.25
N TYR A 107 7.21 3.41 18.51
CA TYR A 107 7.30 4.39 17.44
C TYR A 107 6.97 3.72 16.12
N ALA A 108 6.19 4.40 15.29
CA ALA A 108 5.99 4.01 13.92
C ALA A 108 6.12 5.23 12.99
N SER A 109 6.42 4.98 11.72
CA SER A 109 6.33 6.01 10.70
C SER A 109 5.64 5.46 9.46
N ALA A 110 4.99 6.35 8.72
CA ALA A 110 4.37 6.02 7.46
C ALA A 110 4.65 7.12 6.46
N THR A 111 4.96 6.72 5.24
CA THR A 111 5.31 7.62 4.16
C THR A 111 4.60 7.14 2.90
N ALA A 112 3.96 8.05 2.16
CA ALA A 112 3.30 7.75 0.90
C ALA A 112 3.63 8.81 -0.14
N ALA A 113 3.80 8.38 -1.39
CA ALA A 113 4.06 9.26 -2.51
C ALA A 113 3.27 8.81 -3.75
N PRO A 114 2.80 9.75 -4.58
CA PRO A 114 2.12 9.42 -5.82
C PRO A 114 3.08 8.74 -6.79
N THR A 115 2.57 7.75 -7.52
CA THR A 115 3.27 7.07 -8.62
C THR A 115 2.87 7.66 -9.98
N PRO A 116 3.64 7.43 -11.06
CA PRO A 116 3.32 8.01 -12.38
C PRO A 116 1.94 7.64 -12.95
N ASN A 117 1.36 6.52 -12.52
CA ASN A 117 0.01 6.08 -12.90
C ASN A 117 -1.10 6.67 -12.00
N GLY A 118 -0.79 7.60 -11.10
CA GLY A 118 -1.75 8.22 -10.19
C GLY A 118 -2.15 7.36 -8.97
N ALA A 119 -1.54 6.17 -8.80
CA ALA A 119 -1.66 5.40 -7.56
C ALA A 119 -0.72 5.98 -6.47
N CYS A 120 -0.62 5.30 -5.33
CA CYS A 120 0.29 5.69 -4.25
C CYS A 120 1.06 4.50 -3.70
N GLY A 121 2.37 4.55 -3.92
CA GLY A 121 3.34 3.72 -3.23
C GLY A 121 3.53 4.27 -1.82
N ALA A 122 3.81 3.37 -0.88
CA ALA A 122 4.04 3.73 0.50
C ALA A 122 5.08 2.83 1.16
N LEU A 123 5.65 3.34 2.24
CA LEU A 123 6.52 2.63 3.16
C LEU A 123 5.99 2.91 4.55
N TYR A 124 5.90 1.88 5.38
CA TYR A 124 5.74 2.09 6.81
C TYR A 124 6.79 1.31 7.57
N GLU A 125 7.09 1.78 8.77
CA GLU A 125 7.98 1.09 9.69
C GLU A 125 7.48 1.17 11.13
N THR A 126 7.77 0.14 11.91
CA THR A 126 7.66 0.16 13.37
C THR A 126 9.04 -0.02 13.97
N VAL A 127 9.26 0.63 15.12
CA VAL A 127 10.50 0.56 15.88
C VAL A 127 10.15 0.13 17.29
N ASP A 128 10.53 -1.10 17.62
CA ASP A 128 10.17 -1.78 18.85
C ASP A 128 11.43 -2.14 19.64
N TYR A 129 11.47 -1.79 20.93
CA TYR A 129 12.52 -2.22 21.83
C TYR A 129 12.17 -3.57 22.46
N TRP A 130 13.14 -4.47 22.48
CA TRP A 130 13.04 -5.78 23.10
C TRP A 130 14.07 -5.89 24.22
N PRO A 131 13.66 -6.29 25.45
CA PRO A 131 14.59 -6.61 26.53
C PRO A 131 15.20 -8.01 26.34
N ALA A 132 15.61 -8.33 25.11
CA ALA A 132 16.22 -9.59 24.71
C ALA A 132 17.28 -9.36 23.63
N ALA A 133 18.26 -10.26 23.54
CA ALA A 133 19.29 -10.19 22.51
C ALA A 133 18.68 -10.36 21.11
N CYS A 134 19.24 -9.70 20.10
CA CYS A 134 18.69 -9.73 18.74
C CYS A 134 18.55 -11.15 18.16
N GLN A 135 19.43 -12.09 18.52
CA GLN A 135 19.31 -13.48 18.08
C GLN A 135 18.06 -14.17 18.65
N GLU A 136 17.71 -13.85 19.89
CA GLU A 136 16.49 -14.35 20.52
C GLU A 136 15.26 -13.71 19.88
N VAL A 137 15.29 -12.40 19.62
CA VAL A 137 14.20 -11.70 18.93
C VAL A 137 13.97 -12.29 17.54
N ALA A 138 15.04 -12.54 16.78
CA ALA A 138 14.95 -13.16 15.45
C ALA A 138 14.22 -14.51 15.48
N THR A 139 14.56 -15.36 16.46
CA THR A 139 14.06 -16.74 16.51
C THR A 139 12.68 -16.85 17.18
N LYS A 140 12.35 -15.96 18.13
CA LYS A 140 11.08 -16.01 18.88
C LYS A 140 9.99 -15.13 18.29
N ALA A 141 10.32 -13.89 17.91
CA ALA A 141 9.33 -12.94 17.40
C ALA A 141 9.13 -13.08 15.89
N TYR A 142 10.15 -13.55 15.16
CA TYR A 142 10.12 -13.64 13.69
C TYR A 142 10.55 -15.02 13.16
N PRO A 143 10.05 -16.14 13.71
CA PRO A 143 10.52 -17.50 13.36
C PRO A 143 10.35 -17.86 11.88
N GLN A 144 9.43 -17.20 11.19
CA GLN A 144 9.13 -17.39 9.77
C GLN A 144 10.08 -16.65 8.82
N LEU A 145 10.89 -15.71 9.34
CA LEU A 145 11.76 -14.89 8.52
C LEU A 145 13.16 -15.50 8.41
N ARG A 146 13.75 -15.37 7.24
CA ARG A 146 15.09 -15.92 6.97
C ARG A 146 16.16 -14.89 7.33
N PRO A 147 17.19 -15.23 8.13
CA PRO A 147 18.34 -14.36 8.28
C PRO A 147 19.03 -14.11 6.94
N GLU A 148 19.30 -12.85 6.62
CA GLU A 148 20.07 -12.44 5.45
C GLU A 148 21.46 -11.94 5.87
N ARG A 149 22.01 -10.96 5.15
CA ARG A 149 23.27 -10.31 5.49
C ARG A 149 23.08 -9.26 6.59
N PHE A 150 24.19 -8.91 7.23
CA PHE A 150 24.26 -7.66 7.99
C PHE A 150 24.28 -6.46 7.02
N ILE A 151 23.69 -5.33 7.40
CA ILE A 151 23.81 -4.08 6.61
C ILE A 151 25.30 -3.70 6.48
N GLN A 152 25.99 -3.70 7.62
CA GLN A 152 27.43 -3.45 7.72
C GLN A 152 28.02 -4.46 8.70
N GLN A 153 28.13 -4.11 9.99
CA GLN A 153 28.77 -4.96 11.00
C GLN A 153 27.78 -5.60 11.99
N VAL A 154 26.77 -4.85 12.47
CA VAL A 154 25.99 -5.26 13.65
C VAL A 154 24.48 -5.32 13.46
N ILE A 155 23.95 -4.72 12.39
CA ILE A 155 22.50 -4.76 12.11
C ILE A 155 22.20 -5.97 11.23
N GLN A 156 21.57 -6.99 11.80
CA GLN A 156 21.13 -8.19 11.08
C GLN A 156 19.82 -7.90 10.34
N VAL A 157 19.75 -8.28 9.06
CA VAL A 157 18.51 -8.23 8.28
C VAL A 157 17.81 -9.58 8.34
N LEU A 158 16.50 -9.58 8.59
CA LEU A 158 15.63 -10.72 8.36
C LEU A 158 14.76 -10.46 7.13
N ASP A 159 14.74 -11.43 6.24
CA ASP A 159 14.06 -11.40 4.95
C ASP A 159 12.66 -12.01 5.06
N GLY A 160 11.65 -11.20 4.73
CA GLY A 160 10.24 -11.58 4.63
C GLY A 160 9.68 -11.54 3.21
N GLY A 161 10.54 -11.58 2.18
CA GLY A 161 10.16 -11.45 0.78
C GLY A 161 10.32 -10.02 0.24
N ASP A 162 9.75 -9.74 -0.92
CA ASP A 162 10.07 -8.54 -1.71
C ASP A 162 9.71 -7.22 -1.02
N THR A 163 8.69 -7.23 -0.16
CA THR A 163 8.15 -6.01 0.45
C THR A 163 8.52 -5.84 1.91
N LEU A 164 8.87 -6.91 2.63
CA LEU A 164 9.05 -6.93 4.08
C LEU A 164 10.50 -7.23 4.47
N LYS A 165 11.06 -6.39 5.34
CA LYS A 165 12.36 -6.60 6.00
C LYS A 165 12.27 -6.25 7.48
N ILE A 166 12.96 -7.01 8.33
CA ILE A 166 13.19 -6.64 9.73
C ILE A 166 14.67 -6.36 9.91
N PHE A 167 15.00 -5.24 10.55
CA PHE A 167 16.36 -4.89 10.92
C PHE A 167 16.51 -5.02 12.42
N LEU A 168 17.44 -5.87 12.86
CA LEU A 168 17.70 -6.11 14.28
C LEU A 168 19.01 -5.45 14.66
N MET A 169 18.93 -4.43 15.51
CA MET A 169 20.08 -3.64 15.97
C MET A 169 20.30 -3.88 17.47
N PRO A 170 21.49 -4.32 17.90
CA PRO A 170 21.79 -4.47 19.32
C PRO A 170 21.60 -3.16 20.10
N ALA A 171 21.00 -3.24 21.28
CA ALA A 171 20.73 -2.12 22.16
C ALA A 171 21.18 -2.44 23.59
N GLY A 172 22.42 -2.06 23.93
CA GLY A 172 23.07 -2.47 25.17
C GLY A 172 23.51 -3.94 25.14
N GLN A 173 23.72 -4.54 26.31
CA GLN A 173 24.24 -5.90 26.41
C GLN A 173 23.21 -6.97 26.02
N ASN A 174 21.94 -6.79 26.41
CA ASN A 174 20.88 -7.79 26.24
C ASN A 174 19.60 -7.20 25.62
N GLY A 175 19.68 -6.05 24.95
CA GLY A 175 18.54 -5.44 24.28
C GLY A 175 18.66 -5.52 22.76
N CYS A 176 17.52 -5.39 22.09
CA CYS A 176 17.45 -5.30 20.65
C CYS A 176 16.42 -4.25 20.24
N VAL A 177 16.75 -3.46 19.24
CA VAL A 177 15.76 -2.66 18.51
C VAL A 177 15.41 -3.43 17.25
N ALA A 178 14.12 -3.79 17.12
CA ALA A 178 13.56 -4.36 15.91
C ALA A 178 12.90 -3.26 15.09
N ILE A 179 13.36 -3.09 13.85
CA ILE A 179 12.78 -2.14 12.90
C ILE A 179 12.10 -2.95 11.81
N LYS A 180 10.78 -3.04 11.85
CA LYS A 180 10.00 -3.65 10.76
C LYS A 180 9.81 -2.60 9.67
N LYS A 181 10.11 -2.93 8.42
CA LYS A 181 9.81 -2.08 7.26
C LYS A 181 9.02 -2.85 6.22
N GLU A 182 7.95 -2.24 5.73
CA GLU A 182 7.14 -2.82 4.66
C GLU A 182 6.77 -1.79 3.59
N VAL A 183 7.03 -2.14 2.33
CA VAL A 183 6.67 -1.34 1.15
C VAL A 183 5.35 -1.82 0.58
N LEU A 184 4.45 -0.88 0.27
CA LEU A 184 3.14 -1.13 -0.35
C LEU A 184 3.09 -0.43 -1.71
N TYR A 185 2.56 -1.10 -2.73
CA TYR A 185 2.36 -0.56 -4.07
C TYR A 185 0.86 -0.42 -4.38
#